data_AF-W4H7T5-F1
#
_entry.id   AF-W4H7T5-F1
#
_cell.length_a   1.000
_cell.length_b   1.000
_cell.length_c   1.000
_cell.angle_alpha   90.00
_cell.angle_beta   90.00
_cell.angle_gamma   90.00
#
_symmetry.space_group_name_H-M   'P 1'
#
loop_
_entity.id
_entity.type
_entity.pdbx_description
1 polymer ?
#
loop_
_entity_poly.entity_id
_entity_poly.type
_entity_poly.pdbx_seq_one_letter_code
_entity_poly.pdbx_strand_id
1 'polypeptide(L)'
;MDRMIPLTASVEVLSLLANSVGVEDDEVDNDLVDNDVLEDGGLPLRLHADVARGSDSDVEDGETEKKRYTVQEQRDVIRKIHESNQILKQELSIEWREAKAMLGAEKQAKLKRLQKQSTSYSHKIEQEKRAIKKLEESVAARHRELQHLREENVRNDKLESAAAATRRVRALENRLEISLVKKNEVESINKHLRQQIDKVRRDRIVFDGIYKKLERETYEYRHRLEVATAELAKGIAAKEHMDKEVQDLQLLVESEQVTYERDFKELRMLIATSKREATDQARAIELAPETEVVSGQLSSDQESTIHRSSALSSWKIAYDKALSTASNAEALRYQQMFDTIYAETGIPDADKLAQEIQRKDEDNFKKFKHVEGLHKETDDLRVEIEKTTAELEAYKLQEGIGTNVLDKATFRALSAKLAAVEDANKRLDAEFDETGVRLARVKATVHSLFTMLNQKSSEKGQGGAAVHGVSLNDITDANMLEYLQVVETCIISLLLHNNDGSGGATHGPHVLAETSPYANAKKFKQALEPPSCHDLTGSSMALATSRTYGAVGRTSARAGTPTTHRPHNVVVRGGGGSDEDERALTYDELKESAQAAFATATGHKTNHGATAHVVMMSTPSPPTS
;
A
#
# COMPACT_ATOMS: atom_id res chain seq x y z
N MET A 1 -25.86 21.53 -44.74
CA MET A 1 -25.28 21.94 -43.44
C MET A 1 -23.97 21.17 -43.24
N ASP A 2 -23.10 21.20 -44.25
CA ASP A 2 -22.12 22.27 -44.54
C ASP A 2 -20.95 22.20 -43.56
N ARG A 3 -19.85 21.52 -43.93
CA ARG A 3 -18.74 21.96 -44.80
C ARG A 3 -17.93 23.13 -44.22
N MET A 4 -16.66 22.79 -43.95
CA MET A 4 -15.44 23.55 -44.19
C MET A 4 -15.34 25.01 -43.70
N ILE A 5 -14.34 25.28 -42.85
CA ILE A 5 -13.10 26.05 -43.18
C ILE A 5 -12.26 26.17 -41.89
N PRO A 6 -10.93 25.97 -41.91
CA PRO A 6 -10.04 26.24 -40.79
C PRO A 6 -9.61 27.72 -40.79
N LEU A 7 -9.66 28.38 -39.63
CA LEU A 7 -9.07 29.71 -39.45
C LEU A 7 -7.75 29.58 -38.67
N THR A 8 -6.68 29.38 -39.43
CA THR A 8 -5.37 29.93 -39.13
C THR A 8 -5.46 31.45 -39.18
N ALA A 9 -5.39 32.15 -38.05
CA ALA A 9 -5.10 33.59 -38.01
C ALA A 9 -4.83 34.07 -36.58
N SER A 10 -3.56 34.24 -36.22
CA SER A 10 -3.06 35.42 -35.47
C SER A 10 -1.56 35.33 -35.17
N VAL A 11 -0.76 35.03 -36.20
CA VAL A 11 0.69 35.31 -36.18
C VAL A 11 1.09 36.28 -37.30
N GLU A 12 0.23 36.54 -38.29
CA GLU A 12 0.50 37.50 -39.37
C GLU A 12 -0.12 38.90 -39.18
N VAL A 13 -0.87 39.15 -38.10
CA VAL A 13 -1.48 40.48 -37.86
C VAL A 13 -0.53 41.45 -37.15
N LEU A 14 0.66 41.00 -36.73
CA LEU A 14 1.69 41.88 -36.15
C LEU A 14 2.93 42.09 -37.06
N SER A 15 2.92 41.59 -38.30
CA SER A 15 4.00 41.84 -39.26
C SER A 15 3.63 42.79 -40.41
N LEU A 16 2.41 43.35 -40.41
CA LEU A 16 1.91 44.22 -41.50
C LEU A 16 1.68 45.69 -41.10
N LEU A 17 2.30 46.15 -40.02
CA LEU A 17 2.35 47.59 -39.67
C LEU A 17 3.78 48.15 -39.67
N ALA A 18 4.64 47.65 -40.56
CA ALA A 18 6.03 48.11 -40.69
C ALA A 18 6.48 48.42 -42.13
N ASN A 19 5.61 48.27 -43.15
CA ASN A 19 5.93 48.59 -44.54
C ASN A 19 4.95 49.61 -45.13
N SER A 20 5.12 50.90 -44.85
CA SER A 20 4.66 51.98 -45.73
C SER A 20 5.26 53.35 -45.35
N VAL A 21 6.57 53.51 -45.48
CA VAL A 21 7.16 54.79 -45.90
C VAL A 21 8.40 54.45 -46.72
N GLY A 22 8.20 54.22 -48.02
CA GLY A 22 9.26 54.33 -49.00
C GLY A 22 9.38 55.80 -49.38
N VAL A 23 10.54 56.39 -49.14
CA VAL A 23 11.02 57.58 -49.84
C VAL A 23 12.37 57.17 -50.42
N GLU A 24 12.49 57.44 -51.71
CA GLU A 24 13.47 56.90 -52.66
C GLU A 24 14.89 57.37 -52.36
N ASP A 25 15.84 56.44 -52.50
CA ASP A 25 17.26 56.73 -52.66
C ASP A 25 17.49 57.24 -54.10
N ASP A 26 18.04 58.45 -54.23
CA ASP A 26 18.84 58.85 -55.39
C ASP A 26 20.20 59.34 -54.85
N GLU A 27 21.21 58.48 -55.02
CA GLU A 27 22.62 58.83 -54.91
C GLU A 27 22.98 59.82 -56.03
N VAL A 28 23.50 60.99 -55.65
CA VAL A 28 24.32 61.80 -56.53
C VAL A 28 25.54 62.31 -55.76
N ASP A 29 26.71 61.83 -56.17
CA ASP A 29 28.02 62.36 -55.85
C ASP A 29 28.08 63.88 -56.04
N ASN A 30 28.63 64.59 -55.06
CA ASN A 30 29.51 65.71 -55.36
C ASN A 30 30.36 66.09 -54.14
N ASP A 31 31.66 66.02 -54.38
CA ASP A 31 32.73 66.66 -53.63
C ASP A 31 32.39 68.13 -53.30
N LEU A 32 32.74 68.60 -52.09
CA LEU A 32 33.68 69.71 -51.98
C LEU A 32 34.15 69.96 -50.54
N VAL A 33 35.42 70.32 -50.49
CA VAL A 33 36.31 70.50 -49.35
C VAL A 33 36.15 71.89 -48.74
N ASP A 34 36.47 72.01 -47.45
CA ASP A 34 36.69 73.24 -46.69
C ASP A 34 37.43 74.34 -47.48
N ASN A 35 37.04 75.62 -47.28
CA ASN A 35 37.92 76.65 -46.69
C ASN A 35 37.31 78.06 -46.64
N ASP A 36 37.91 78.81 -45.72
CA ASP A 36 37.68 80.16 -45.22
C ASP A 36 37.50 81.32 -46.23
N VAL A 37 37.14 82.46 -45.62
CA VAL A 37 37.36 83.86 -46.03
C VAL A 37 36.16 84.52 -46.72
N LEU A 38 35.54 85.47 -46.03
CA LEU A 38 34.87 86.61 -46.66
C LEU A 38 35.27 87.91 -45.99
N GLU A 39 36.13 88.62 -46.71
CA GLU A 39 36.56 90.00 -46.55
C GLU A 39 35.60 90.90 -47.38
N ASP A 40 35.20 92.00 -46.74
CA ASP A 40 34.94 93.37 -47.23
C ASP A 40 34.20 93.67 -48.57
N GLY A 41 33.61 94.86 -48.60
CA GLY A 41 33.45 95.61 -49.85
C GLY A 41 32.01 95.75 -50.33
N GLY A 42 31.40 96.88 -50.00
CA GLY A 42 30.01 97.19 -50.32
C GLY A 42 29.73 97.55 -51.77
N LEU A 43 28.43 97.66 -52.07
CA LEU A 43 27.88 98.33 -53.25
C LEU A 43 26.44 98.80 -52.92
N PRO A 44 25.88 99.78 -53.66
CA PRO A 44 25.32 100.99 -53.08
C PRO A 44 23.80 101.06 -53.19
N LEU A 45 23.13 101.52 -52.13
CA LEU A 45 21.70 101.86 -52.18
C LEU A 45 21.51 103.37 -52.22
N ARG A 46 21.40 103.81 -53.46
CA ARG A 46 20.90 105.08 -53.98
C ARG A 46 19.54 105.41 -53.36
N LEU A 47 19.49 106.45 -52.53
CA LEU A 47 18.25 107.02 -52.02
C LEU A 47 18.09 108.44 -52.55
N HIS A 48 16.93 108.63 -53.17
CA HIS A 48 16.27 109.87 -53.55
C HIS A 48 16.53 111.00 -52.54
N ALA A 49 16.96 112.16 -53.05
CA ALA A 49 16.73 113.43 -52.40
C ALA A 49 15.92 114.28 -53.38
N ASP A 50 14.61 114.33 -53.14
CA ASP A 50 13.72 115.34 -53.66
C ASP A 50 14.18 116.70 -53.12
N VAL A 51 14.61 117.60 -54.01
CA VAL A 51 14.71 119.02 -53.69
C VAL A 51 13.54 119.70 -54.40
N ALA A 52 12.41 119.75 -53.68
CA ALA A 52 11.26 120.53 -54.06
C ALA A 52 11.49 122.02 -53.71
N ARG A 53 11.18 122.83 -54.71
CA ARG A 53 10.99 124.28 -54.79
C ARG A 53 10.36 124.95 -53.56
N GLY A 54 10.80 126.20 -53.36
CA GLY A 54 10.08 127.31 -52.72
C GLY A 54 11.01 128.53 -52.84
N SER A 55 10.99 129.32 -53.91
CA SER A 55 9.94 130.25 -54.37
C SER A 55 9.73 131.41 -53.39
N ASP A 56 10.09 132.61 -53.86
CA ASP A 56 9.18 133.77 -54.00
C ASP A 56 9.41 135.03 -53.13
N SER A 57 9.06 136.17 -53.75
CA SER A 57 9.14 137.60 -53.36
C SER A 57 10.53 138.24 -53.51
N ASP A 58 10.85 139.08 -54.50
CA ASP A 58 10.10 139.98 -55.39
C ASP A 58 9.49 141.24 -54.70
N VAL A 59 10.03 142.39 -55.13
CA VAL A 59 9.41 143.73 -55.29
C VAL A 59 9.13 144.58 -54.02
N GLU A 60 9.81 145.73 -53.89
CA GLU A 60 9.20 147.06 -54.07
C GLU A 60 10.21 148.21 -53.87
N ASP A 61 10.33 149.04 -54.90
CA ASP A 61 10.88 150.39 -54.86
C ASP A 61 9.98 151.29 -54.00
N GLY A 62 10.60 152.05 -53.09
CA GLY A 62 9.93 153.08 -52.30
C GLY A 62 10.90 154.21 -51.99
N GLU A 63 10.86 155.26 -52.82
CA GLU A 63 11.44 156.57 -52.52
C GLU A 63 10.86 157.18 -51.24
N THR A 64 11.53 158.22 -50.71
CA THR A 64 11.23 159.06 -49.51
C THR A 64 11.93 158.59 -48.23
N GLU A 65 12.76 159.33 -47.50
CA GLU A 65 13.10 160.76 -47.45
C GLU A 65 14.64 160.91 -47.37
N LYS A 66 15.19 161.85 -48.15
CA LYS A 66 16.61 162.25 -48.07
C LYS A 66 16.89 162.98 -46.75
N LYS A 67 17.12 162.24 -45.67
CA LYS A 67 18.01 162.69 -44.59
C LYS A 67 19.42 162.38 -45.08
N ARG A 68 20.23 163.43 -45.29
CA ARG A 68 21.65 163.31 -45.64
C ARG A 68 22.40 162.70 -44.45
N TYR A 69 22.27 161.38 -44.27
CA TYR A 69 23.21 160.58 -43.51
C TYR A 69 24.46 160.44 -44.37
N THR A 70 25.60 160.59 -43.74
CA THR A 70 26.88 160.49 -44.42
C THR A 70 27.05 159.05 -44.94
N VAL A 71 27.74 158.86 -46.07
CA VAL A 71 28.08 157.52 -46.62
C VAL A 71 28.73 156.61 -45.56
N GLN A 72 29.29 157.20 -44.50
CA GLN A 72 29.83 156.53 -43.32
C GLN A 72 28.74 155.78 -42.52
N GLU A 73 27.62 156.40 -42.19
CA GLU A 73 26.59 155.85 -41.29
C GLU A 73 25.80 154.70 -41.95
N GLN A 74 25.54 154.79 -43.25
CA GLN A 74 24.94 153.66 -44.00
C GLN A 74 25.90 152.46 -44.08
N ARG A 75 27.21 152.70 -44.22
CA ARG A 75 28.22 151.63 -44.17
C ARG A 75 28.33 151.01 -42.78
N ASP A 76 28.11 151.76 -41.72
CA ASP A 76 28.11 151.25 -40.33
C ASP A 76 26.92 150.33 -40.05
N VAL A 77 25.72 150.69 -40.51
CA VAL A 77 24.53 149.83 -40.35
C VAL A 77 24.67 148.55 -41.18
N ILE A 78 25.16 148.65 -42.42
CA ILE A 78 25.42 147.47 -43.26
C ILE A 78 26.51 146.58 -42.64
N ARG A 79 27.58 147.16 -42.09
CA ARG A 79 28.60 146.41 -41.34
C ARG A 79 27.99 145.67 -40.14
N LYS A 80 27.15 146.34 -39.37
CA LYS A 80 26.51 145.75 -38.18
C LYS A 80 25.55 144.61 -38.55
N ILE A 81 24.78 144.75 -39.63
CA ILE A 81 23.92 143.68 -40.16
C ILE A 81 24.77 142.54 -40.72
N HIS A 82 25.89 142.84 -41.38
CA HIS A 82 26.78 141.82 -41.90
C HIS A 82 27.46 141.04 -40.76
N GLU A 83 27.91 141.73 -39.71
CA GLU A 83 28.43 141.13 -38.48
C GLU A 83 27.36 140.29 -37.77
N SER A 84 26.12 140.77 -37.65
CA SER A 84 25.04 139.99 -37.04
C SER A 84 24.66 138.77 -37.90
N ASN A 85 24.67 138.90 -39.23
CA ASN A 85 24.49 137.75 -40.14
C ASN A 85 25.63 136.75 -40.03
N GLN A 86 26.86 137.22 -39.88
CA GLN A 86 28.03 136.37 -39.68
C GLN A 86 27.92 135.58 -38.37
N ILE A 87 27.50 136.25 -37.29
CA ILE A 87 27.26 135.62 -35.98
C ILE A 87 26.12 134.61 -36.08
N LEU A 88 24.98 134.96 -36.68
CA LEU A 88 23.85 134.04 -36.85
C LEU A 88 24.23 132.81 -37.69
N LYS A 89 25.05 132.97 -38.74
CA LYS A 89 25.57 131.83 -39.51
C LYS A 89 26.50 130.95 -38.67
N GLN A 90 27.29 131.54 -37.78
CA GLN A 90 28.14 130.79 -36.86
C GLN A 90 27.31 130.04 -35.80
N GLU A 91 26.30 130.69 -35.21
CA GLU A 91 25.36 130.08 -34.26
C GLU A 91 24.59 128.94 -34.91
N LEU A 92 24.01 129.14 -36.09
CA LEU A 92 23.33 128.08 -36.84
C LEU A 92 24.27 126.91 -37.17
N SER A 93 25.55 127.19 -37.47
CA SER A 93 26.55 126.15 -37.71
C SER A 93 26.94 125.40 -36.44
N ILE A 94 26.91 126.05 -35.27
CA ILE A 94 27.11 125.42 -33.96
C ILE A 94 25.90 124.56 -33.62
N GLU A 95 24.68 125.11 -33.68
CA GLU A 95 23.44 124.37 -33.43
C GLU A 95 23.29 123.18 -34.37
N TRP A 96 23.62 123.33 -35.66
CA TRP A 96 23.58 122.22 -36.61
C TRP A 96 24.60 121.13 -36.27
N ARG A 97 25.81 121.52 -35.83
CA ARG A 97 26.82 120.55 -35.36
C ARG A 97 26.39 119.87 -34.06
N GLU A 98 25.79 120.60 -33.13
CA GLU A 98 25.29 120.07 -31.87
C GLU A 98 24.10 119.14 -32.08
N ALA A 99 23.12 119.50 -32.91
CA ALA A 99 21.99 118.63 -33.26
C ALA A 99 22.47 117.36 -33.98
N LYS A 100 23.46 117.49 -34.89
CA LYS A 100 24.07 116.34 -35.57
C LYS A 100 24.88 115.47 -34.60
N ALA A 101 25.58 116.06 -33.64
CA ALA A 101 26.31 115.34 -32.60
C ALA A 101 25.36 114.63 -31.63
N MET A 102 24.26 115.28 -31.21
CA MET A 102 23.21 114.70 -30.38
C MET A 102 22.51 113.53 -31.08
N LEU A 103 22.12 113.69 -32.35
CA LEU A 103 21.54 112.61 -33.15
C LEU A 103 22.53 111.45 -33.35
N GLY A 104 23.83 111.77 -33.52
CA GLY A 104 24.90 110.79 -33.56
C GLY A 104 25.05 110.03 -32.24
N ALA A 105 24.99 110.73 -31.11
CA ALA A 105 25.08 110.17 -29.77
C ALA A 105 23.88 109.27 -29.43
N GLU A 106 22.66 109.67 -29.80
CA GLU A 106 21.45 108.87 -29.59
C GLU A 106 21.48 107.58 -30.44
N LYS A 107 21.87 107.67 -31.71
CA LYS A 107 22.09 106.49 -32.57
C LYS A 107 23.18 105.58 -32.00
N GLN A 108 24.26 106.15 -31.49
CA GLN A 108 25.34 105.39 -30.85
C GLN A 108 24.90 104.73 -29.54
N ALA A 109 24.05 105.39 -28.74
CA ALA A 109 23.46 104.81 -27.52
C ALA A 109 22.52 103.63 -27.86
N LYS A 110 21.68 103.78 -28.89
CA LYS A 110 20.83 102.70 -29.40
C LYS A 110 21.65 101.54 -29.94
N LEU A 111 22.71 101.81 -30.70
CA LEU A 111 23.64 100.78 -31.21
C LEU A 111 24.32 100.03 -30.05
N LYS A 112 24.81 100.74 -29.03
CA LYS A 112 25.37 100.11 -27.82
C LYS A 112 24.35 99.24 -27.09
N ARG A 113 23.09 99.64 -27.00
CA ARG A 113 22.01 98.82 -26.41
C ARG A 113 21.75 97.57 -27.24
N LEU A 114 21.66 97.69 -28.57
CA LEU A 114 21.48 96.56 -29.47
C LEU A 114 22.69 95.61 -29.43
N GLN A 115 23.91 96.12 -29.34
CA GLN A 115 25.11 95.32 -29.18
C GLN A 115 25.13 94.58 -27.84
N LYS A 116 24.71 95.23 -26.73
CA LYS A 116 24.53 94.56 -25.43
C LYS A 116 23.43 93.48 -25.48
N GLN A 117 22.34 93.73 -26.19
CA GLN A 117 21.27 92.75 -26.38
C GLN A 117 21.74 91.58 -27.26
N SER A 118 22.43 91.85 -28.36
CA SER A 118 23.02 90.84 -29.24
C SER A 118 24.01 89.98 -28.48
N THR A 119 24.97 90.56 -27.76
CA THR A 119 25.91 89.81 -26.91
C THR A 119 25.21 89.00 -25.80
N SER A 120 24.15 89.54 -25.19
CA SER A 120 23.34 88.80 -24.21
C SER A 120 22.60 87.61 -24.82
N TYR A 121 21.98 87.79 -25.99
CA TYR A 121 21.31 86.70 -26.70
C TYR A 121 22.31 85.67 -27.24
N SER A 122 23.46 86.09 -27.76
CA SER A 122 24.55 85.18 -28.13
C SER A 122 25.00 84.35 -26.94
N HIS A 123 25.16 84.96 -25.76
CA HIS A 123 25.52 84.22 -24.55
C HIS A 123 24.44 83.22 -24.13
N LYS A 124 23.16 83.61 -24.18
CA LYS A 124 22.03 82.71 -23.89
C LYS A 124 21.95 81.55 -24.87
N ILE A 125 22.12 81.81 -26.17
CA ILE A 125 22.15 80.77 -27.21
C ILE A 125 23.28 79.78 -26.93
N GLU A 126 24.47 80.26 -26.56
CA GLU A 126 25.60 79.38 -26.21
C GLU A 126 25.34 78.58 -24.93
N GLN A 127 24.63 79.13 -23.94
CA GLN A 127 24.19 78.37 -22.77
C GLN A 127 23.18 77.26 -23.14
N GLU A 128 22.17 77.59 -23.95
CA GLU A 128 21.17 76.61 -24.40
C GLU A 128 21.80 75.52 -25.27
N LYS A 129 22.72 75.85 -26.17
CA LYS A 129 23.48 74.85 -26.95
C LYS A 129 24.24 73.87 -26.04
N ARG A 130 24.86 74.36 -24.96
CA ARG A 130 25.53 73.48 -23.98
C ARG A 130 24.53 72.62 -23.21
N ALA A 131 23.35 73.14 -22.89
CA ALA A 131 22.29 72.38 -22.23
C ALA A 131 21.75 71.27 -23.15
N ILE A 132 21.50 71.58 -24.43
CA ILE A 132 21.09 70.62 -25.46
C ILE A 132 22.13 69.52 -25.60
N LYS A 133 23.42 69.87 -25.75
CA LYS A 133 24.50 68.88 -25.86
C LYS A 133 24.56 67.93 -24.66
N LYS A 134 24.40 68.45 -23.44
CA LYS A 134 24.35 67.61 -22.22
C LYS A 134 23.13 66.69 -22.20
N LEU A 135 21.97 67.19 -22.64
CA LEU A 135 20.75 66.37 -22.75
C LEU A 135 20.91 65.29 -23.81
N GLU A 136 21.48 65.60 -24.97
CA GLU A 136 21.79 64.62 -26.02
C GLU A 136 22.75 63.54 -25.53
N GLU A 137 23.81 63.91 -24.81
CA GLU A 137 24.73 62.96 -24.18
C GLU A 137 24.02 62.06 -23.16
N SER A 138 23.14 62.62 -22.33
CA SER A 138 22.32 61.88 -21.37
C SER A 138 21.34 60.93 -22.07
N VAL A 139 20.68 61.41 -23.13
CA VAL A 139 19.75 60.60 -23.93
C VAL A 139 20.49 59.45 -24.58
N ALA A 140 21.66 59.69 -25.18
CA ALA A 140 22.49 58.65 -25.76
C ALA A 140 22.95 57.63 -24.70
N ALA A 141 23.35 58.08 -23.50
CA ALA A 141 23.69 57.20 -22.40
C ALA A 141 22.51 56.31 -21.98
N ARG A 142 21.31 56.88 -21.82
CA ARG A 142 20.10 56.11 -21.50
C ARG A 142 19.68 55.15 -22.60
N HIS A 143 19.86 55.53 -23.86
CA HIS A 143 19.61 54.62 -24.99
C HIS A 143 20.56 53.42 -24.96
N ARG A 144 21.85 53.63 -24.65
CA ARG A 144 22.81 52.52 -24.47
C ARG A 144 22.43 51.62 -23.29
N GLU A 145 22.02 52.18 -22.16
CA GLU A 145 21.52 51.41 -21.01
C GLU A 145 20.27 50.59 -21.36
N LEU A 146 19.30 51.18 -22.07
CA LEU A 146 18.11 50.49 -22.53
C LEU A 146 18.43 49.37 -23.52
N GLN A 147 19.37 49.60 -24.43
CA GLN A 147 19.82 48.58 -25.38
C GLN A 147 20.50 47.43 -24.63
N HIS A 148 21.38 47.71 -23.67
CA HIS A 148 22.01 46.69 -22.83
C HIS A 148 20.96 45.88 -22.05
N LEU A 149 19.97 46.53 -21.44
CA LEU A 149 18.86 45.86 -20.75
C LEU A 149 17.99 45.02 -21.68
N ARG A 150 17.80 45.45 -22.94
CA ARG A 150 17.08 44.67 -23.96
C ARG A 150 17.89 43.46 -24.39
N GLU A 151 19.19 43.59 -24.63
CA GLU A 151 20.07 42.47 -24.96
C GLU A 151 20.13 41.46 -23.80
N GLU A 152 20.20 41.93 -22.54
CA GLU A 152 20.12 41.09 -21.34
C GLU A 152 18.75 40.40 -21.19
N ASN A 153 17.64 41.08 -21.53
CA ASN A 153 16.30 40.48 -21.51
C ASN A 153 16.03 39.55 -22.71
N VAL A 154 16.62 39.80 -23.88
CA VAL A 154 16.57 38.89 -25.04
C VAL A 154 17.37 37.63 -24.74
N ARG A 155 18.42 37.74 -23.91
CA ARG A 155 19.10 36.63 -23.24
C ARG A 155 18.24 36.00 -22.12
N ASN A 156 16.93 35.90 -22.33
CA ASN A 156 15.93 35.24 -21.48
C ASN A 156 16.10 33.70 -21.42
N ASP A 157 17.36 33.24 -21.44
CA ASP A 157 17.80 31.89 -21.08
C ASP A 157 17.13 31.43 -19.78
N LYS A 158 16.79 32.37 -18.87
CA LYS A 158 16.15 32.09 -17.58
C LYS A 158 14.72 31.55 -17.72
N LEU A 159 13.90 32.12 -18.61
CA LEU A 159 12.53 31.63 -18.85
C LEU A 159 12.52 30.32 -19.64
N GLU A 160 13.38 30.20 -20.66
CA GLU A 160 13.53 28.95 -21.39
C GLU A 160 14.12 27.84 -20.50
N SER A 161 15.07 28.17 -19.62
CA SER A 161 15.63 27.27 -18.61
C SER A 161 14.59 26.84 -17.58
N ALA A 162 13.72 27.75 -17.11
CA ALA A 162 12.62 27.40 -16.22
C ALA A 162 11.58 26.48 -16.89
N ALA A 163 11.22 26.75 -18.15
CA ALA A 163 10.34 25.89 -18.93
C ALA A 163 10.99 24.52 -19.25
N ALA A 164 12.28 24.49 -19.54
CA ALA A 164 13.05 23.27 -19.75
C ALA A 164 13.19 22.46 -18.45
N ALA A 165 13.42 23.11 -17.31
CA ALA A 165 13.43 22.47 -16.00
C ALA A 165 12.07 21.86 -15.68
N THR A 166 10.97 22.58 -15.93
CA THR A 166 9.61 22.08 -15.73
C THR A 166 9.32 20.85 -16.61
N ARG A 167 9.76 20.86 -17.87
CA ARG A 167 9.64 19.68 -18.76
C ARG A 167 10.44 18.48 -18.25
N ARG A 168 11.65 18.71 -17.72
CA ARG A 168 12.47 17.65 -17.12
C ARG A 168 11.82 17.08 -15.85
N VAL A 169 11.26 17.94 -14.99
CA VAL A 169 10.52 17.51 -13.80
C VAL A 169 9.35 16.62 -14.20
N ARG A 170 8.51 17.03 -15.16
CA ARG A 170 7.39 16.21 -15.65
C ARG A 170 7.84 14.87 -16.23
N ALA A 171 8.95 14.84 -16.96
CA ALA A 171 9.50 13.59 -17.51
C ALA A 171 10.01 12.65 -16.40
N LEU A 172 10.63 13.20 -15.35
CA LEU A 172 11.07 12.43 -14.18
C LEU A 172 9.88 11.93 -13.35
N GLU A 173 8.84 12.74 -13.18
CA GLU A 173 7.58 12.36 -12.53
C GLU A 173 6.91 11.21 -13.27
N ASN A 174 6.77 11.29 -14.60
CA ASN A 174 6.21 10.21 -15.41
C ASN A 174 7.07 8.93 -15.30
N ARG A 175 8.40 9.06 -15.36
CA ARG A 175 9.31 7.91 -15.19
C ARG A 175 9.20 7.29 -13.79
N LEU A 176 9.00 8.09 -12.76
CA LEU A 176 8.77 7.64 -11.39
C LEU A 176 7.42 6.90 -11.29
N GLU A 177 6.35 7.46 -11.87
CA GLU A 177 5.03 6.83 -11.91
C GLU A 177 5.07 5.47 -12.59
N ILE A 178 5.70 5.36 -13.77
CA ILE A 178 5.90 4.08 -14.47
C ILE A 178 6.69 3.11 -13.59
N SER A 179 7.72 3.58 -12.88
CA SER A 179 8.50 2.73 -11.98
C SER A 179 7.68 2.26 -10.77
N LEU A 180 6.78 3.07 -10.26
CA LEU A 180 5.88 2.72 -9.16
C LEU A 180 4.84 1.70 -9.59
N VAL A 181 4.24 1.86 -10.78
CA VAL A 181 3.31 0.88 -11.36
C VAL A 181 4.01 -0.47 -11.53
N LYS A 182 5.20 -0.49 -12.16
CA LYS A 182 5.99 -1.73 -12.31
C LYS A 182 6.37 -2.36 -10.98
N LYS A 183 6.72 -1.55 -9.98
CA LYS A 183 7.00 -2.05 -8.63
C LYS A 183 5.77 -2.74 -8.04
N ASN A 184 4.60 -2.10 -8.12
CA ASN A 184 3.35 -2.65 -7.60
C ASN A 184 2.93 -3.94 -8.34
N GLU A 185 3.13 -4.01 -9.66
CA GLU A 185 2.92 -5.23 -10.46
C GLU A 185 3.83 -6.37 -9.97
N VAL A 186 5.13 -6.09 -9.82
CA VAL A 186 6.09 -7.08 -9.31
C VAL A 186 5.77 -7.49 -7.88
N GLU A 187 5.32 -6.57 -7.02
CA GLU A 187 4.89 -6.88 -5.65
C GLU A 187 3.64 -7.78 -5.63
N SER A 188 2.69 -7.53 -6.52
CA SER A 188 1.50 -8.38 -6.69
C SER A 188 1.89 -9.79 -7.16
N ILE A 189 2.75 -9.89 -8.18
CA ILE A 189 3.28 -11.18 -8.66
C ILE A 189 4.06 -11.88 -7.55
N ASN A 190 4.88 -11.16 -6.79
CA ASN A 190 5.65 -11.74 -5.69
C ASN A 190 4.73 -12.28 -4.59
N LYS A 191 3.64 -11.56 -4.27
CA LYS A 191 2.61 -12.02 -3.33
C LYS A 191 1.95 -13.31 -3.83
N HIS A 192 1.59 -13.38 -5.12
CA HIS A 192 1.01 -14.57 -5.71
C HIS A 192 1.97 -15.77 -5.68
N LEU A 193 3.24 -15.57 -6.04
CA LEU A 193 4.27 -16.62 -5.99
C LEU A 193 4.51 -17.10 -4.55
N ARG A 194 4.51 -16.21 -3.55
CA ARG A 194 4.58 -16.61 -2.14
C ARG A 194 3.40 -17.48 -1.72
N GLN A 195 2.19 -17.10 -2.12
CA GLN A 195 0.99 -17.91 -1.87
C GLN A 195 1.08 -19.29 -2.53
N GLN A 196 1.60 -19.39 -3.75
CA GLN A 196 1.85 -20.68 -4.41
C GLN A 196 2.89 -21.50 -3.66
N ILE A 197 3.99 -20.90 -3.21
CA ILE A 197 5.01 -21.58 -2.40
C ILE A 197 4.40 -22.12 -1.10
N ASP A 198 3.60 -21.32 -0.40
CA ASP A 198 2.98 -21.74 0.85
C ASP A 198 1.91 -22.81 0.64
N LYS A 199 1.19 -22.78 -0.49
CA LYS A 199 0.32 -23.89 -0.91
C LYS A 199 1.13 -25.17 -1.09
N VAL A 200 2.19 -25.15 -1.91
CA VAL A 200 3.03 -26.33 -2.16
C VAL A 200 3.69 -26.85 -0.88
N ARG A 201 4.06 -25.97 0.06
CA ARG A 201 4.58 -26.38 1.37
C ARG A 201 3.54 -27.10 2.22
N ARG A 202 2.30 -26.61 2.27
CA ARG A 202 1.19 -27.28 2.96
C ARG A 202 0.91 -28.64 2.33
N ASP A 203 0.82 -28.69 1.00
CA ASP A 203 0.60 -29.93 0.25
C ASP A 203 1.72 -30.95 0.55
N ARG A 204 2.99 -30.51 0.56
CA ARG A 204 4.12 -31.36 0.95
C ARG A 204 3.99 -31.91 2.37
N ILE A 205 3.61 -31.09 3.35
CA ILE A 205 3.43 -31.56 4.73
C ILE A 205 2.33 -32.63 4.80
N VAL A 206 1.23 -32.43 4.06
CA VAL A 206 0.14 -33.43 3.95
C VAL A 206 0.65 -34.72 3.31
N PHE A 207 1.37 -34.63 2.19
CA PHE A 207 1.95 -35.80 1.53
C PHE A 207 2.96 -36.53 2.42
N ASP A 208 3.88 -35.82 3.07
CA ASP A 208 4.83 -36.40 4.02
C ASP A 208 4.10 -37.12 5.17
N GLY A 209 2.96 -36.59 5.63
CA GLY A 209 2.08 -37.24 6.60
C GLY A 209 1.46 -38.54 6.08
N ILE A 210 0.94 -38.53 4.85
CA ILE A 210 0.37 -39.71 4.19
C ILE A 210 1.45 -40.78 3.96
N TYR A 211 2.64 -40.40 3.47
CA TYR A 211 3.76 -41.32 3.27
C TYR A 211 4.17 -42.00 4.59
N LYS A 212 4.34 -41.24 5.67
CA LYS A 212 4.64 -41.82 6.99
C LYS A 212 3.55 -42.73 7.54
N LYS A 213 2.27 -42.48 7.20
CA LYS A 213 1.15 -43.36 7.57
C LYS A 213 1.22 -44.67 6.78
N LEU A 214 1.39 -44.59 5.46
CA LEU A 214 1.54 -45.75 4.59
C LEU A 214 2.77 -46.60 4.94
N GLU A 215 3.89 -45.99 5.29
CA GLU A 215 5.09 -46.70 5.76
C GLU A 215 4.81 -47.48 7.04
N ARG A 216 4.12 -46.88 8.02
CA ARG A 216 3.73 -47.57 9.26
C ARG A 216 2.76 -48.72 9.00
N GLU A 217 1.73 -48.49 8.20
CA GLU A 217 0.77 -49.54 7.83
C GLU A 217 1.47 -50.69 7.09
N THR A 218 2.39 -50.40 6.17
CA THR A 218 3.17 -51.42 5.47
C THR A 218 4.02 -52.24 6.44
N TYR A 219 4.65 -51.58 7.42
CA TYR A 219 5.41 -52.28 8.46
C TYR A 219 4.51 -53.18 9.32
N GLU A 220 3.33 -52.69 9.71
CA GLU A 220 2.35 -53.48 10.46
C GLU A 220 1.83 -54.68 9.68
N TYR A 221 1.50 -54.51 8.39
CA TYR A 221 1.06 -55.62 7.54
C TYR A 221 2.15 -56.66 7.35
N ARG A 222 3.39 -56.24 7.14
CA ARG A 222 4.54 -57.14 7.07
C ARG A 222 4.68 -57.91 8.38
N HIS A 223 4.60 -57.23 9.52
CA HIS A 223 4.70 -57.88 10.82
C HIS A 223 3.57 -58.88 11.06
N ARG A 224 2.31 -58.54 10.73
CA ARG A 224 1.18 -59.46 10.82
C ARG A 224 1.36 -60.70 9.93
N LEU A 225 1.91 -60.51 8.73
CA LEU A 225 2.22 -61.61 7.81
C LEU A 225 3.36 -62.49 8.35
N GLU A 226 4.41 -61.92 8.93
CA GLU A 226 5.48 -62.66 9.62
C GLU A 226 4.94 -63.48 10.81
N VAL A 227 4.02 -62.91 11.60
CA VAL A 227 3.37 -63.64 12.70
C VAL A 227 2.51 -64.78 12.18
N ALA A 228 1.63 -64.52 11.21
CA ALA A 228 0.75 -65.54 10.62
C ALA A 228 1.55 -66.67 9.95
N THR A 229 2.66 -66.35 9.29
CA THR A 229 3.54 -67.38 8.69
C THR A 229 4.25 -68.20 9.75
N ALA A 230 4.69 -67.59 10.86
CA ALA A 230 5.28 -68.34 11.98
C ALA A 230 4.26 -69.26 12.66
N GLU A 231 3.01 -68.80 12.84
CA GLU A 231 1.91 -69.62 13.36
C GLU A 231 1.57 -70.77 12.42
N LEU A 232 1.50 -70.52 11.12
CA LEU A 232 1.29 -71.56 10.10
C LEU A 232 2.43 -72.59 10.12
N ALA A 233 3.68 -72.16 10.18
CA ALA A 233 4.83 -73.05 10.27
C ALA A 233 4.77 -73.93 11.54
N LYS A 234 4.35 -73.36 12.68
CA LYS A 234 4.11 -74.12 13.91
C LYS A 234 2.97 -75.14 13.74
N GLY A 235 1.88 -74.75 13.07
CA GLY A 235 0.76 -75.65 12.76
C GLY A 235 1.16 -76.82 11.87
N ILE A 236 1.97 -76.56 10.83
CA ILE A 236 2.52 -77.59 9.95
C ILE A 236 3.41 -78.56 10.74
N ALA A 237 4.33 -78.05 11.56
CA ALA A 237 5.21 -78.89 12.38
C ALA A 237 4.42 -79.76 13.38
N ALA A 238 3.36 -79.22 13.98
CA ALA A 238 2.47 -79.98 14.86
C ALA A 238 1.72 -81.08 14.09
N LYS A 239 1.22 -80.78 12.88
CA LYS A 239 0.58 -81.77 12.01
C LYS A 239 1.55 -82.87 11.59
N GLU A 240 2.77 -82.52 11.21
CA GLU A 240 3.81 -83.49 10.87
C GLU A 240 4.17 -84.42 12.04
N HIS A 241 4.13 -83.90 13.28
CA HIS A 241 4.30 -84.73 14.47
C HIS A 241 3.15 -85.72 14.65
N MET A 242 1.91 -85.26 14.51
CA MET A 242 0.73 -86.14 14.59
C MET A 242 0.70 -87.19 13.47
N ASP A 243 1.04 -86.80 12.24
CA ASP A 243 1.10 -87.72 11.09
C ASP A 243 2.13 -88.84 11.34
N LYS A 244 3.28 -88.53 11.96
CA LYS A 244 4.28 -89.53 12.37
C LYS A 244 3.74 -90.47 13.45
N GLU A 245 3.12 -89.94 14.49
CA GLU A 245 2.54 -90.75 15.57
C GLU A 245 1.43 -91.68 15.04
N VAL A 246 0.58 -91.18 14.14
CA VAL A 246 -0.43 -92.00 13.45
C VAL A 246 0.23 -93.11 12.63
N GLN A 247 1.30 -92.80 11.89
CA GLN A 247 2.05 -93.79 11.11
C GLN A 247 2.69 -94.86 12.01
N ASP A 248 3.29 -94.47 13.14
CA ASP A 248 3.89 -95.38 14.11
C ASP A 248 2.83 -96.31 14.72
N LEU A 249 1.65 -95.78 15.08
CA LEU A 249 0.53 -96.58 15.57
C LEU A 249 -0.01 -97.54 14.50
N GLN A 250 -0.09 -97.12 13.24
CA GLN A 250 -0.49 -98.01 12.13
C GLN A 250 0.48 -99.18 11.99
N LEU A 251 1.79 -98.91 12.02
CA LEU A 251 2.82 -99.96 11.96
C LEU A 251 2.72 -100.91 13.15
N LEU A 252 2.44 -100.40 14.35
CA LEU A 252 2.23 -101.21 15.54
C LEU A 252 1.00 -102.13 15.36
N VAL A 253 -0.14 -101.58 14.95
CA VAL A 253 -1.38 -102.33 14.72
C VAL A 253 -1.19 -103.40 13.64
N GLU A 254 -0.51 -103.10 12.54
CA GLU A 254 -0.20 -104.08 11.50
C GLU A 254 0.68 -105.22 12.04
N SER A 255 1.71 -104.89 12.83
CA SER A 255 2.58 -105.89 13.44
C SER A 255 1.81 -106.79 14.43
N GLU A 256 0.97 -106.21 15.26
CA GLU A 256 0.10 -106.94 16.18
C GLU A 256 -0.89 -107.81 15.42
N GLN A 257 -1.52 -107.29 14.36
CA GLN A 257 -2.42 -108.06 13.51
C GLN A 257 -1.73 -109.28 12.89
N VAL A 258 -0.51 -109.12 12.37
CA VAL A 258 0.28 -110.24 11.85
C VAL A 258 0.54 -111.28 12.94
N THR A 259 0.89 -110.85 14.16
CA THR A 259 1.09 -111.79 15.28
C THR A 259 -0.21 -112.50 15.66
N TYR A 260 -1.33 -111.80 15.76
CA TYR A 260 -2.63 -112.39 16.04
C TYR A 260 -3.05 -113.37 14.95
N GLU A 261 -2.84 -113.05 13.67
CA GLU A 261 -3.15 -113.95 12.57
C GLU A 261 -2.30 -115.22 12.60
N ARG A 262 -1.01 -115.10 12.96
CA ARG A 262 -0.12 -116.25 13.17
C ARG A 262 -0.65 -117.13 14.30
N ASP A 263 -0.89 -116.55 15.48
CA ASP A 263 -1.39 -117.27 16.65
C ASP A 263 -2.75 -117.93 16.35
N PHE A 264 -3.62 -117.24 15.63
CA PHE A 264 -4.93 -117.76 15.24
C PHE A 264 -4.82 -118.88 14.18
N LYS A 265 -3.84 -118.84 13.27
CA LYS A 265 -3.53 -119.97 12.37
C LYS A 265 -3.03 -121.18 13.18
N GLU A 266 -2.12 -120.96 14.12
CA GLU A 266 -1.59 -122.02 15.01
C GLU A 266 -2.70 -122.66 15.84
N LEU A 267 -3.57 -121.88 16.48
CA LEU A 267 -4.73 -122.39 17.23
C LEU A 267 -5.69 -123.20 16.35
N ARG A 268 -5.98 -122.73 15.13
CA ARG A 268 -6.84 -123.47 14.20
C ARG A 268 -6.23 -124.79 13.77
N MET A 269 -4.92 -124.84 13.54
CA MET A 269 -4.22 -126.09 13.25
C MET A 269 -4.30 -127.05 14.42
N LEU A 270 -4.08 -126.58 15.65
CA LEU A 270 -4.19 -127.40 16.87
C LEU A 270 -5.60 -127.95 17.09
N ILE A 271 -6.64 -127.14 16.83
CA ILE A 271 -8.04 -127.59 16.88
C ILE A 271 -8.31 -128.62 15.79
N ALA A 272 -7.80 -128.42 14.58
CA ALA A 272 -7.99 -129.36 13.47
C ALA A 272 -7.30 -130.71 13.74
N THR A 273 -6.07 -130.71 14.29
CA THR A 273 -5.38 -131.94 14.71
C THR A 273 -6.11 -132.62 15.85
N SER A 274 -6.51 -131.87 16.89
CA SER A 274 -7.28 -132.42 18.02
C SER A 274 -8.63 -132.98 17.58
N LYS A 275 -9.35 -132.29 16.67
CA LYS A 275 -10.61 -132.79 16.12
C LYS A 275 -10.39 -134.05 15.28
N ARG A 276 -9.32 -134.11 14.48
CA ARG A 276 -8.95 -135.29 13.70
C ARG A 276 -8.62 -136.47 14.60
N GLU A 277 -7.80 -136.25 15.63
CA GLU A 277 -7.50 -137.24 16.67
C GLU A 277 -8.77 -137.71 17.38
N ALA A 278 -9.68 -136.80 17.75
CA ALA A 278 -10.96 -137.15 18.35
C ALA A 278 -11.87 -137.93 17.38
N THR A 279 -11.90 -137.61 16.08
CA THR A 279 -12.64 -138.41 15.09
C THR A 279 -12.00 -139.76 14.83
N ASP A 280 -10.68 -139.85 14.82
CA ASP A 280 -9.94 -141.10 14.66
C ASP A 280 -10.14 -141.99 15.91
N GLN A 281 -10.19 -141.39 17.11
CA GLN A 281 -10.58 -142.05 18.35
C GLN A 281 -12.06 -142.48 18.35
N ALA A 282 -12.98 -141.63 17.88
CA ALA A 282 -14.39 -141.99 17.74
C ALA A 282 -14.60 -143.11 16.72
N ARG A 283 -13.86 -143.11 15.61
CA ARG A 283 -13.87 -144.19 14.61
C ARG A 283 -13.22 -145.47 15.13
N ALA A 284 -12.22 -145.36 16.01
CA ALA A 284 -11.65 -146.49 16.74
C ALA A 284 -12.63 -147.05 17.80
N ILE A 285 -13.51 -146.21 18.37
CA ILE A 285 -14.61 -146.62 19.25
C ILE A 285 -15.77 -147.26 18.44
N GLU A 286 -16.05 -146.76 17.22
CA GLU A 286 -17.10 -147.31 16.33
C GLU A 286 -16.69 -148.63 15.63
N LEU A 287 -15.38 -148.92 15.53
CA LEU A 287 -14.84 -150.22 15.09
C LEU A 287 -14.65 -151.22 16.25
N ALA A 288 -15.12 -150.88 17.46
CA ALA A 288 -15.32 -151.85 18.53
C ALA A 288 -16.68 -152.53 18.33
N PRO A 289 -16.80 -153.86 18.51
CA PRO A 289 -18.06 -154.57 18.29
C PRO A 289 -19.14 -154.02 19.23
N GLU A 290 -20.28 -153.64 18.63
CA GLU A 290 -21.49 -153.23 19.34
C GLU A 290 -21.90 -154.29 20.37
N THR A 291 -21.87 -153.91 21.65
CA THR A 291 -22.68 -154.56 22.67
C THR A 291 -23.79 -153.62 23.11
N GLU A 292 -24.95 -153.88 22.54
CA GLU A 292 -26.22 -154.06 23.23
C GLU A 292 -26.83 -152.90 24.03
N VAL A 293 -28.03 -152.55 23.56
CA VAL A 293 -28.96 -151.52 24.04
C VAL A 293 -29.64 -151.99 25.33
N VAL A 294 -29.49 -151.30 26.48
CA VAL A 294 -30.45 -151.42 27.60
C VAL A 294 -30.57 -150.11 28.42
N SER A 295 -31.76 -149.52 28.35
CA SER A 295 -32.55 -148.94 29.45
C SER A 295 -31.86 -148.13 30.57
N GLY A 296 -32.19 -146.83 30.59
CA GLY A 296 -32.70 -146.21 31.82
C GLY A 296 -31.72 -145.68 32.86
N GLN A 297 -30.78 -144.81 32.49
CA GLN A 297 -30.24 -143.80 33.41
C GLN A 297 -29.63 -142.64 32.61
N LEU A 298 -29.99 -141.41 32.97
CA LEU A 298 -29.41 -140.19 32.37
C LEU A 298 -27.89 -140.22 32.54
N SER A 299 -27.16 -140.12 31.42
CA SER A 299 -25.71 -139.98 31.41
C SER A 299 -25.32 -138.55 31.78
N SER A 300 -24.22 -138.40 32.53
CA SER A 300 -23.58 -137.13 32.89
C SER A 300 -23.37 -136.18 31.70
N ASP A 301 -23.27 -136.71 30.48
CA ASP A 301 -23.13 -135.90 29.25
C ASP A 301 -24.44 -135.24 28.81
N GLN A 302 -25.59 -135.93 28.95
CA GLN A 302 -26.91 -135.32 28.70
C GLN A 302 -27.24 -134.26 29.76
N GLU A 303 -26.84 -134.48 31.01
CA GLU A 303 -26.97 -133.51 32.10
C GLU A 303 -26.10 -132.25 31.84
N SER A 304 -24.87 -132.41 31.34
CA SER A 304 -23.98 -131.28 31.00
C SER A 304 -24.54 -130.38 29.88
N THR A 305 -25.28 -130.95 28.94
CA THR A 305 -25.86 -130.23 27.81
C THR A 305 -27.06 -129.39 28.25
N ILE A 306 -27.86 -129.93 29.17
CA ILE A 306 -28.97 -129.23 29.84
C ILE A 306 -28.42 -128.14 30.77
N HIS A 307 -27.33 -128.38 31.49
CA HIS A 307 -26.66 -127.34 32.28
C HIS A 307 -26.11 -126.20 31.42
N ARG A 308 -25.57 -126.49 30.23
CA ARG A 308 -25.10 -125.47 29.30
C ARG A 308 -26.25 -124.63 28.72
N SER A 309 -27.36 -125.26 28.32
CA SER A 309 -28.54 -124.54 27.83
C SER A 309 -29.25 -123.75 28.95
N SER A 310 -29.27 -124.27 30.17
CA SER A 310 -29.76 -123.59 31.36
C SER A 310 -28.88 -122.41 31.76
N ALA A 311 -27.54 -122.53 31.64
CA ALA A 311 -26.61 -121.43 31.89
C ALA A 311 -26.75 -120.31 30.85
N LEU A 312 -26.92 -120.65 29.57
CA LEU A 312 -27.17 -119.67 28.52
C LEU A 312 -28.53 -118.95 28.70
N SER A 313 -29.57 -119.68 29.12
CA SER A 313 -30.87 -119.07 29.45
C SER A 313 -30.76 -118.16 30.67
N SER A 314 -30.01 -118.55 31.69
CA SER A 314 -29.77 -117.73 32.89
C SER A 314 -28.97 -116.46 32.55
N TRP A 315 -28.00 -116.55 31.65
CA TRP A 315 -27.22 -115.41 31.17
C TRP A 315 -28.07 -114.44 30.34
N LYS A 316 -28.94 -114.97 29.47
CA LYS A 316 -29.89 -114.15 28.69
C LYS A 316 -30.87 -113.39 29.60
N ILE A 317 -31.41 -114.05 30.63
CA ILE A 317 -32.29 -113.41 31.62
C ILE A 317 -31.53 -112.33 32.41
N ALA A 318 -30.27 -112.58 32.78
CA ALA A 318 -29.44 -111.59 33.47
C ALA A 318 -29.11 -110.39 32.58
N TYR A 319 -28.85 -110.61 31.28
CA TYR A 319 -28.61 -109.56 30.30
C TYR A 319 -29.87 -108.69 30.07
N ASP A 320 -31.03 -109.32 29.84
CA ASP A 320 -32.30 -108.61 29.66
C ASP A 320 -32.68 -107.83 30.93
N LYS A 321 -32.39 -108.39 32.12
CA LYS A 321 -32.57 -107.70 33.40
C LYS A 321 -31.62 -106.51 33.55
N ALA A 322 -30.35 -106.65 33.16
CA ALA A 322 -29.36 -105.57 33.18
C ALA A 322 -29.77 -104.41 32.25
N LEU A 323 -30.24 -104.74 31.05
CA LEU A 323 -30.71 -103.76 30.07
C LEU A 323 -31.97 -103.02 30.58
N SER A 324 -32.91 -103.75 31.16
CA SER A 324 -34.10 -103.14 31.79
C SER A 324 -33.75 -102.27 33.00
N THR A 325 -32.78 -102.67 33.83
CA THR A 325 -32.31 -101.84 34.95
C THR A 325 -31.56 -100.59 34.50
N ALA A 326 -30.79 -100.65 33.41
CA ALA A 326 -30.13 -99.47 32.84
C ALA A 326 -31.15 -98.48 32.29
N SER A 327 -32.15 -98.98 31.55
CA SER A 327 -33.27 -98.16 31.04
C SER A 327 -34.08 -97.52 32.17
N ASN A 328 -34.38 -98.27 33.23
CA ASN A 328 -35.08 -97.75 34.40
C ASN A 328 -34.24 -96.73 35.19
N ALA A 329 -32.93 -96.93 35.32
CA ALA A 329 -32.04 -95.97 35.98
C ALA A 329 -31.97 -94.64 35.22
N GLU A 330 -32.00 -94.69 33.88
CA GLU A 330 -32.05 -93.49 33.05
C GLU A 330 -33.39 -92.76 33.19
N ALA A 331 -34.52 -93.48 33.19
CA ALA A 331 -35.84 -92.91 33.45
C ALA A 331 -35.92 -92.22 34.83
N LEU A 332 -35.34 -92.84 35.86
CA LEU A 332 -35.28 -92.27 37.22
C LEU A 332 -34.41 -91.01 37.27
N ARG A 333 -33.32 -90.97 36.49
CA ARG A 333 -32.47 -89.79 36.37
C ARG A 333 -33.20 -88.63 35.70
N TYR A 334 -33.96 -88.89 34.62
CA TYR A 334 -34.80 -87.86 33.99
C TYR A 334 -35.88 -87.36 34.95
N GLN A 335 -36.52 -88.26 35.70
CA GLN A 335 -37.52 -87.91 36.70
C GLN A 335 -36.95 -87.00 37.80
N GLN A 336 -35.76 -87.34 38.33
CA GLN A 336 -35.04 -86.49 39.28
C GLN A 336 -34.71 -85.10 38.71
N MET A 337 -34.29 -85.01 37.44
CA MET A 337 -34.02 -83.73 36.79
C MET A 337 -35.31 -82.89 36.64
N PHE A 338 -36.43 -83.53 36.28
CA PHE A 338 -37.73 -82.85 36.21
C PHE A 338 -38.21 -82.37 37.58
N ASP A 339 -38.03 -83.16 38.64
CA ASP A 339 -38.39 -82.76 40.01
C ASP A 339 -37.54 -81.57 40.48
N THR A 340 -36.26 -81.53 40.10
CA THR A 340 -35.36 -80.41 40.41
C THR A 340 -35.80 -79.14 39.68
N ILE A 341 -36.10 -79.25 38.39
CA ILE A 341 -36.60 -78.13 37.58
C ILE A 341 -37.97 -77.68 38.09
N TYR A 342 -38.85 -78.60 38.49
CA TYR A 342 -40.15 -78.29 39.05
C TYR A 342 -40.04 -77.55 40.39
N ALA A 343 -39.12 -77.94 41.26
CA ALA A 343 -38.86 -77.26 42.53
C ALA A 343 -38.39 -75.81 42.32
N GLU A 344 -37.61 -75.54 41.27
CA GLU A 344 -37.09 -74.20 40.97
C GLU A 344 -38.08 -73.33 40.16
N THR A 345 -38.87 -73.92 39.26
CA THR A 345 -39.74 -73.19 38.33
C THR A 345 -41.22 -73.18 38.72
N GLY A 346 -41.68 -74.15 39.51
CA GLY A 346 -43.07 -74.30 39.95
C GLY A 346 -44.07 -74.77 38.88
N ILE A 347 -43.63 -75.14 37.67
CA ILE A 347 -44.50 -75.54 36.55
C ILE A 347 -44.51 -77.08 36.40
N PRO A 348 -45.63 -77.78 36.70
CA PRO A 348 -45.66 -79.25 36.84
C PRO A 348 -45.77 -80.02 35.51
N ASP A 349 -45.96 -79.32 34.40
CA ASP A 349 -46.34 -79.90 33.11
C ASP A 349 -45.23 -79.62 32.08
N ALA A 350 -44.57 -80.68 31.59
CA ALA A 350 -43.39 -80.58 30.74
C ALA A 350 -43.67 -79.82 29.44
N ASP A 351 -44.87 -79.98 28.87
CA ASP A 351 -45.28 -79.26 27.66
C ASP A 351 -45.47 -77.77 27.91
N LYS A 352 -45.99 -77.40 29.08
CA LYS A 352 -46.14 -75.98 29.46
C LYS A 352 -44.81 -75.34 29.78
N LEU A 353 -43.88 -76.07 30.39
CA LEU A 353 -42.52 -75.61 30.61
C LEU A 353 -41.81 -75.37 29.27
N ALA A 354 -41.93 -76.29 28.30
CA ALA A 354 -41.37 -76.11 26.96
C ALA A 354 -41.96 -74.88 26.24
N GLN A 355 -43.27 -74.64 26.36
CA GLN A 355 -43.92 -73.45 25.80
C GLN A 355 -43.45 -72.15 26.47
N GLU A 356 -43.28 -72.12 27.79
CA GLU A 356 -42.79 -70.93 28.50
C GLU A 356 -41.31 -70.67 28.22
N ILE A 357 -40.49 -71.73 28.08
CA ILE A 357 -39.10 -71.61 27.62
C ILE A 357 -39.07 -71.04 26.20
N GLN A 358 -39.88 -71.58 25.29
CA GLN A 358 -39.96 -71.06 23.92
C GLN A 358 -40.41 -69.60 23.90
N ARG A 359 -41.41 -69.22 24.71
CA ARG A 359 -41.85 -67.82 24.83
C ARG A 359 -40.75 -66.91 25.38
N LYS A 360 -40.01 -67.37 26.40
CA LYS A 360 -38.88 -66.64 26.98
C LYS A 360 -37.71 -66.54 26.01
N ASP A 361 -37.48 -67.57 25.20
CA ASP A 361 -36.46 -67.60 24.16
C ASP A 361 -36.82 -66.65 23.01
N GLU A 362 -38.09 -66.59 22.60
CA GLU A 362 -38.58 -65.60 21.64
C GLU A 362 -38.44 -64.17 22.17
N ASP A 363 -38.80 -63.92 23.44
CA ASP A 363 -38.63 -62.61 24.07
C ASP A 363 -37.15 -62.26 24.26
N ASN A 364 -36.30 -63.22 24.59
CA ASN A 364 -34.85 -63.06 24.66
C ASN A 364 -34.26 -62.80 23.26
N PHE A 365 -34.77 -63.45 22.22
CA PHE A 365 -34.34 -63.23 20.85
C PHE A 365 -34.69 -61.81 20.38
N LYS A 366 -35.88 -61.32 20.71
CA LYS A 366 -36.26 -59.91 20.46
C LYS A 366 -35.34 -58.94 21.20
N LYS A 367 -35.02 -59.21 22.47
CA LYS A 367 -34.06 -58.39 23.24
C LYS A 367 -32.67 -58.45 22.63
N PHE A 368 -32.21 -59.63 22.22
CA PHE A 368 -30.92 -59.81 21.56
C PHE A 368 -30.85 -59.02 20.25
N LYS A 369 -31.91 -59.05 19.44
CA LYS A 369 -32.02 -58.24 18.22
C LYS A 369 -32.02 -56.74 18.50
N HIS A 370 -32.69 -56.31 19.57
CA HIS A 370 -32.66 -54.92 19.99
C HIS A 370 -31.27 -54.49 20.48
N VAL A 371 -30.60 -55.33 21.27
CA VAL A 371 -29.22 -55.09 21.75
C VAL A 371 -28.24 -55.08 20.57
N GLU A 372 -28.38 -55.99 19.60
CA GLU A 372 -27.61 -55.99 18.35
C GLU A 372 -27.84 -54.70 17.54
N GLY A 373 -29.09 -54.22 17.50
CA GLY A 373 -29.44 -52.92 16.90
C GLY A 373 -28.78 -51.74 17.62
N LEU A 374 -28.82 -51.71 18.94
CA LEU A 374 -28.15 -50.68 19.75
C LEU A 374 -26.63 -50.73 19.62
N HIS A 375 -26.03 -51.92 19.49
CA HIS A 375 -24.60 -52.06 19.21
C HIS A 375 -24.25 -51.49 17.85
N LYS A 376 -25.05 -51.80 16.82
CA LYS A 376 -24.86 -51.22 15.49
C LYS A 376 -25.01 -49.70 15.50
N GLU A 377 -26.01 -49.17 16.19
CA GLU A 377 -26.19 -47.73 16.38
C GLU A 377 -25.01 -47.10 17.15
N THR A 378 -24.48 -47.78 18.16
CA THR A 378 -23.28 -47.34 18.89
C THR A 378 -22.06 -47.28 17.98
N ASP A 379 -21.88 -48.25 17.10
CA ASP A 379 -20.78 -48.27 16.14
C ASP A 379 -20.96 -47.18 15.08
N ASP A 380 -22.18 -46.97 14.57
CA ASP A 380 -22.51 -45.91 13.63
C ASP A 380 -22.24 -44.52 14.26
N LEU A 381 -22.67 -44.29 15.51
CA LEU A 381 -22.39 -43.06 16.26
C LEU A 381 -20.89 -42.86 16.53
N ARG A 382 -20.13 -43.93 16.77
CA ARG A 382 -18.67 -43.83 16.93
C ARG A 382 -18.01 -43.38 15.63
N VAL A 383 -18.44 -43.92 14.50
CA VAL A 383 -17.97 -43.49 13.17
C VAL A 383 -18.32 -42.02 12.91
N GLU A 384 -19.52 -41.57 13.29
CA GLU A 384 -19.92 -40.17 13.15
C GLU A 384 -19.11 -39.24 14.06
N ILE A 385 -18.82 -39.64 15.31
CA ILE A 385 -17.92 -38.91 16.20
C ILE A 385 -16.51 -38.82 15.60
N GLU A 386 -15.98 -39.91 15.06
CA GLU A 386 -14.65 -39.91 14.43
C GLU A 386 -14.62 -39.01 13.18
N LYS A 387 -15.67 -39.04 12.36
CA LYS A 387 -15.82 -38.16 11.21
C LYS A 387 -15.90 -36.69 11.61
N THR A 388 -16.78 -36.35 12.56
CA THR A 388 -16.96 -34.96 13.02
C THR A 388 -15.72 -34.44 13.72
N THR A 389 -15.03 -35.25 14.52
CA THR A 389 -13.75 -34.86 15.14
C THR A 389 -12.65 -34.67 14.09
N ALA A 390 -12.58 -35.51 13.06
CA ALA A 390 -11.66 -35.32 11.93
C ALA A 390 -11.97 -34.05 11.14
N GLU A 391 -13.25 -33.74 10.90
CA GLU A 391 -13.69 -32.47 10.30
C GLU A 391 -13.31 -31.27 11.17
N LEU A 392 -13.45 -31.38 12.50
CA LEU A 392 -13.07 -30.35 13.45
C LEU A 392 -11.54 -30.13 13.47
N GLU A 393 -10.75 -31.20 13.39
CA GLU A 393 -9.30 -31.11 13.26
C GLU A 393 -8.88 -30.51 11.91
N ALA A 394 -9.54 -30.91 10.81
CA ALA A 394 -9.32 -30.33 9.50
C ALA A 394 -9.65 -28.83 9.49
N TYR A 395 -10.76 -28.43 10.13
CA TYR A 395 -11.16 -27.03 10.27
C TYR A 395 -10.16 -26.24 11.12
N LYS A 396 -9.71 -26.79 12.25
CA LYS A 396 -8.64 -26.19 13.08
C LYS A 396 -7.33 -26.03 12.31
N LEU A 397 -7.00 -26.96 11.42
CA LEU A 397 -5.82 -26.91 10.57
C LEU A 397 -5.99 -25.90 9.43
N GLN A 398 -7.20 -25.77 8.87
CA GLN A 398 -7.56 -24.86 7.79
C GLN A 398 -7.64 -23.39 8.27
N GLU A 399 -8.19 -23.16 9.45
CA GLU A 399 -8.26 -21.83 10.08
C GLU A 399 -6.97 -21.44 10.84
N GLY A 400 -6.00 -22.34 10.99
CA GLY A 400 -4.70 -22.01 11.59
C GLY A 400 -4.76 -21.62 13.07
N ILE A 401 -5.85 -21.98 13.77
CA ILE A 401 -6.07 -21.62 15.19
C ILE A 401 -4.98 -22.19 16.11
N GLY A 402 -4.36 -23.31 15.73
CA GLY A 402 -3.25 -23.91 16.49
C GLY A 402 -1.84 -23.48 16.07
N THR A 403 -1.66 -22.87 14.89
CA THR A 403 -0.34 -22.76 14.24
C THR A 403 0.01 -21.37 13.71
N ASN A 404 -0.80 -20.34 13.95
CA ASN A 404 -0.38 -18.97 13.65
C ASN A 404 0.51 -18.38 14.76
N VAL A 405 1.73 -18.92 14.89
CA VAL A 405 2.85 -18.21 15.53
C VAL A 405 3.03 -16.82 14.90
N LEU A 406 2.71 -16.70 13.60
CA LEU A 406 2.68 -15.43 12.89
C LEU A 406 1.58 -14.50 13.42
N ASP A 407 0.34 -14.97 13.60
CA ASP A 407 -0.74 -14.11 14.14
C ASP A 407 -0.50 -13.74 15.58
N LYS A 408 0.11 -14.61 16.38
CA LYS A 408 0.49 -14.26 17.77
C LYS A 408 1.61 -13.22 17.81
N ALA A 409 2.56 -13.28 16.87
CA ALA A 409 3.62 -12.29 16.73
C ALA A 409 3.09 -10.96 16.19
N THR A 410 2.21 -10.98 15.18
CA THR A 410 1.58 -9.76 14.66
C THR A 410 0.63 -9.15 15.67
N PHE A 411 -0.13 -9.95 16.42
CA PHE A 411 -0.99 -9.48 17.51
C PHE A 411 -0.17 -8.85 18.63
N ARG A 412 0.96 -9.45 19.03
CA ARG A 412 1.89 -8.84 19.99
C ARG A 412 2.51 -7.54 19.46
N ALA A 413 2.89 -7.51 18.18
CA ALA A 413 3.43 -6.31 17.56
C ALA A 413 2.38 -5.19 17.44
N LEU A 414 1.13 -5.53 17.11
CA LEU A 414 0.00 -4.59 17.08
C LEU A 414 -0.35 -4.09 18.48
N SER A 415 -0.35 -4.97 19.49
CA SER A 415 -0.57 -4.61 20.89
C SER A 415 0.53 -3.68 21.41
N ALA A 416 1.80 -3.95 21.06
CA ALA A 416 2.92 -3.07 21.42
C ALA A 416 2.84 -1.71 20.72
N LYS A 417 2.42 -1.68 19.45
CA LYS A 417 2.15 -0.42 18.73
C LYS A 417 1.01 0.36 19.37
N LEU A 418 -0.07 -0.31 19.78
CA LEU A 418 -1.20 0.31 20.46
C LEU A 418 -0.75 0.95 21.78
N ALA A 419 -0.02 0.20 22.61
CA ALA A 419 0.51 0.71 23.87
C ALA A 419 1.45 1.91 23.67
N ALA A 420 2.32 1.88 22.65
CA ALA A 420 3.20 3.00 22.32
C ALA A 420 2.43 4.26 21.88
N VAL A 421 1.33 4.09 21.13
CA VAL A 421 0.45 5.20 20.74
C VAL A 421 -0.32 5.73 21.95
N GLU A 422 -0.81 4.87 22.83
CA GLU A 422 -1.47 5.28 24.07
C GLU A 422 -0.53 6.08 24.98
N ASP A 423 0.73 5.66 25.11
CA ASP A 423 1.71 6.39 25.91
C ASP A 423 2.13 7.71 25.25
N ALA A 424 2.19 7.77 23.92
CA ALA A 424 2.40 9.03 23.20
C ALA A 424 1.21 9.99 23.40
N ASN A 425 -0.02 9.49 23.33
CA ASN A 425 -1.21 10.30 23.60
C ASN A 425 -1.21 10.82 25.03
N LYS A 426 -0.93 9.99 26.04
CA LYS A 426 -0.81 10.43 27.45
C LYS A 426 0.24 11.54 27.62
N ARG A 427 1.36 11.48 26.87
CA ARG A 427 2.37 12.56 26.90
C ARG A 427 1.85 13.84 26.28
N LEU A 428 1.18 13.76 25.12
CA LEU A 428 0.58 14.92 24.48
C LEU A 428 -0.53 15.54 25.35
N ASP A 429 -1.34 14.72 26.02
CA ASP A 429 -2.35 15.19 26.98
C ASP A 429 -1.67 15.91 28.16
N ALA A 430 -0.59 15.36 28.71
CA ALA A 430 0.16 16.01 29.78
C ALA A 430 0.82 17.33 29.33
N GLU A 431 1.37 17.40 28.11
CA GLU A 431 1.90 18.62 27.53
C GLU A 431 0.79 19.66 27.25
N PHE A 432 -0.39 19.21 26.81
CA PHE A 432 -1.56 20.06 26.61
C PHE A 432 -2.04 20.65 27.94
N ASP A 433 -2.13 19.83 28.99
CA ASP A 433 -2.48 20.31 30.34
C ASP A 433 -1.44 21.32 30.86
N GLU A 434 -0.14 21.05 30.68
CA GLU A 434 0.91 21.98 31.10
C GLU A 434 0.82 23.31 30.34
N THR A 435 0.64 23.26 29.02
CA THR A 435 0.47 24.47 28.20
C THR A 435 -0.82 25.22 28.55
N GLY A 436 -1.90 24.50 28.87
CA GLY A 436 -3.15 25.06 29.40
C GLY A 436 -2.95 25.82 30.71
N VAL A 437 -2.18 25.24 31.66
CA VAL A 437 -1.83 25.92 32.92
C VAL A 437 -0.98 27.17 32.67
N ARG A 438 0.01 27.10 31.77
CA ARG A 438 0.82 28.27 31.39
C ARG A 438 -0.06 29.36 30.75
N LEU A 439 -0.98 28.97 29.87
CA LEU A 439 -1.90 29.87 29.19
C LEU A 439 -2.87 30.53 30.18
N ALA A 440 -3.40 29.79 31.14
CA ALA A 440 -4.23 30.33 32.23
C ALA A 440 -3.46 31.35 33.07
N ARG A 441 -2.17 31.11 33.35
CA ARG A 441 -1.31 32.10 34.03
C ARG A 441 -1.15 33.37 33.19
N VAL A 442 -0.92 33.24 31.88
CA VAL A 442 -0.84 34.39 30.96
C VAL A 442 -2.16 35.17 30.97
N LYS A 443 -3.31 34.49 30.82
CA LYS A 443 -4.64 35.13 30.93
C LYS A 443 -4.80 35.92 32.21
N ALA A 444 -4.43 35.34 33.36
CA ALA A 444 -4.50 36.02 34.65
C ALA A 444 -3.61 37.27 34.70
N THR A 445 -2.38 37.20 34.16
CA THR A 445 -1.49 38.36 34.10
C THR A 445 -2.01 39.46 33.18
N VAL A 446 -2.55 39.11 32.01
CA VAL A 446 -3.15 40.06 31.07
C VAL A 446 -4.38 40.72 31.69
N HIS A 447 -5.23 39.94 32.36
CA HIS A 447 -6.38 40.45 33.09
C HIS A 447 -5.96 41.44 34.19
N SER A 448 -4.94 41.09 34.97
CA SER A 448 -4.42 41.97 36.02
C SER A 448 -3.85 43.27 35.46
N LEU A 449 -3.12 43.22 34.34
CA LEU A 449 -2.58 44.42 33.68
C LEU A 449 -3.70 45.30 33.11
N PHE A 450 -4.67 44.69 32.44
CA PHE A 450 -5.83 45.38 31.90
C PHE A 450 -6.63 46.08 33.01
N THR A 451 -6.95 45.39 34.10
CA THR A 451 -7.65 45.97 35.25
C THR A 451 -6.84 47.08 35.91
N MET A 452 -5.53 46.90 36.08
CA MET A 452 -4.65 47.94 36.65
C MET A 452 -4.58 49.20 35.78
N LEU A 453 -4.48 49.04 34.46
CA LEU A 453 -4.46 50.16 33.52
C LEU A 453 -5.81 50.88 33.48
N ASN A 454 -6.91 50.13 33.52
CA ASN A 454 -8.26 50.68 33.55
C ASN A 454 -8.59 51.42 34.88
N GLN A 455 -8.00 50.99 35.99
CA GLN A 455 -8.09 51.73 37.26
C GLN A 455 -7.29 53.03 37.24
N LYS A 456 -6.05 53.01 36.71
CA LYS A 456 -5.19 54.21 36.58
C LYS A 456 -5.74 55.25 35.61
N SER A 457 -6.41 54.84 34.54
CA SER A 457 -7.10 55.78 33.63
C SER A 457 -8.32 56.42 34.28
N SER A 458 -8.93 55.78 35.29
CA SER A 458 -10.08 56.32 36.02
C SER A 458 -9.72 57.33 37.13
N GLU A 459 -8.50 57.29 37.69
CA GLU A 459 -8.06 58.18 38.80
C GLU A 459 -7.64 59.58 38.34
N LYS A 460 -7.10 59.72 37.12
CA LYS A 460 -6.89 61.04 36.50
C LYS A 460 -8.20 61.46 35.86
N GLY A 461 -8.96 62.34 36.52
CA GLY A 461 -10.30 62.82 36.13
C GLY A 461 -10.45 63.51 34.76
N GLN A 462 -9.94 62.93 33.68
CA GLN A 462 -10.31 63.18 32.30
C GLN A 462 -11.38 62.15 31.92
N GLY A 463 -12.64 62.58 31.99
CA GLY A 463 -13.72 61.82 31.38
C GLY A 463 -13.43 61.61 29.89
N GLY A 464 -13.54 60.37 29.44
CA GLY A 464 -13.69 60.06 28.02
C GLY A 464 -12.46 59.53 27.30
N ALA A 465 -11.85 58.46 27.81
CA ALA A 465 -11.37 57.39 26.94
C ALA A 465 -11.78 56.06 27.57
N ALA A 466 -13.10 55.86 27.69
CA ALA A 466 -13.63 54.52 27.84
C ALA A 466 -13.01 53.69 26.73
N VAL A 467 -12.19 52.72 27.11
CA VAL A 467 -11.58 51.73 26.21
C VAL A 467 -12.73 50.93 25.59
N HIS A 468 -13.29 51.48 24.52
CA HIS A 468 -14.55 51.07 23.94
C HIS A 468 -14.28 50.02 22.84
N GLY A 469 -14.09 48.78 23.27
CA GLY A 469 -13.98 47.66 22.32
C GLY A 469 -14.25 46.31 22.96
N VAL A 470 -13.71 46.08 24.17
CA VAL A 470 -13.77 44.75 24.78
C VAL A 470 -14.81 44.74 25.89
N SER A 471 -15.91 44.01 25.67
CA SER A 471 -16.90 43.71 26.71
C SER A 471 -16.19 43.10 27.92
N LEU A 472 -16.66 43.42 29.14
CA LEU A 472 -16.24 42.83 30.44
C LEU A 472 -16.60 41.34 30.54
N ASN A 473 -16.25 40.56 29.53
CA ASN A 473 -16.42 39.12 29.48
C ASN A 473 -15.07 38.48 29.83
N ASP A 474 -15.11 37.38 30.58
CA ASP A 474 -13.93 36.64 31.02
C ASP A 474 -12.91 36.44 29.88
N ILE A 475 -11.61 36.50 30.22
CA ILE A 475 -10.55 36.31 29.22
C ILE A 475 -10.57 34.86 28.73
N THR A 476 -10.86 34.69 27.46
CA THR A 476 -10.87 33.42 26.71
C THR A 476 -9.67 33.36 25.75
N ASP A 477 -9.38 32.18 25.20
CA ASP A 477 -8.25 32.04 24.25
C ASP A 477 -8.46 32.84 22.96
N ALA A 478 -9.72 33.03 22.55
CA ALA A 478 -10.07 33.78 21.34
C ALA A 478 -9.95 35.29 21.53
N ASN A 479 -10.20 35.82 22.73
CA ASN A 479 -10.19 37.26 23.00
C ASN A 479 -8.88 37.79 23.61
N MET A 480 -7.94 36.90 23.98
CA MET A 480 -6.68 37.28 24.66
C MET A 480 -5.84 38.28 23.87
N LEU A 481 -5.79 38.14 22.54
CA LEU A 481 -5.07 39.05 21.66
C LEU A 481 -5.70 40.44 21.62
N GLU A 482 -7.03 40.51 21.67
CA GLU A 482 -7.77 41.77 21.72
C GLU A 482 -7.48 42.52 23.03
N TYR A 483 -7.48 41.80 24.17
CA TYR A 483 -7.06 42.35 25.46
C TYR A 483 -5.61 42.84 25.46
N LEU A 484 -4.68 42.09 24.84
CA LEU A 484 -3.27 42.49 24.73
C LEU A 484 -3.09 43.75 23.86
N GLN A 485 -3.81 43.84 22.73
CA GLN A 485 -3.78 45.01 21.86
C GLN A 485 -4.27 46.27 22.60
N VAL A 486 -5.31 46.11 23.41
CA VAL A 486 -5.83 47.20 24.25
C VAL A 486 -4.84 47.61 25.33
N VAL A 487 -4.20 46.65 26.01
CA VAL A 487 -3.12 46.91 26.98
C VAL A 487 -1.98 47.66 26.32
N GLU A 488 -1.54 47.24 25.13
CA GLU A 488 -0.49 47.88 24.35
C GLU A 488 -0.85 49.34 24.00
N THR A 489 -2.05 49.56 23.45
CA THR A 489 -2.53 50.90 23.08
C THR A 489 -2.60 51.84 24.29
N CYS A 490 -3.02 51.33 25.45
CA CYS A 490 -3.05 52.07 26.70
C CYS A 490 -1.65 52.43 27.20
N ILE A 491 -0.71 51.48 27.16
CA ILE A 491 0.69 51.71 27.57
C ILE A 491 1.35 52.75 26.65
N ILE A 492 1.18 52.61 25.33
CA ILE A 492 1.70 53.58 24.35
C ILE A 492 1.14 54.98 24.63
N SER A 493 -0.16 55.08 24.88
CA SER A 493 -0.80 56.35 25.22
C SER A 493 -0.25 56.96 26.51
N LEU A 494 -0.05 56.16 27.57
CA LEU A 494 0.55 56.62 28.82
C LEU A 494 2.01 57.07 28.65
N LEU A 495 2.79 56.38 27.81
CA LEU A 495 4.17 56.76 27.51
C LEU A 495 4.26 58.07 26.73
N LEU A 496 3.37 58.28 25.74
CA LEU A 496 3.29 59.54 24.98
C LEU A 496 2.88 60.71 25.89
N HIS A 497 1.86 60.53 26.75
CA HIS A 497 1.42 61.57 27.69
C HIS A 497 2.47 61.91 28.77
N ASN A 498 3.29 60.94 29.20
CA ASN A 498 4.39 61.21 30.12
C ASN A 498 5.56 61.96 29.45
N ASN A 499 5.76 61.78 28.14
CA ASN A 499 6.82 62.46 27.38
C ASN A 499 6.49 63.94 27.13
N ASP A 500 5.20 64.28 27.01
CA ASP A 500 4.73 65.67 26.87
C ASP A 500 4.63 66.42 28.22
N GLY A 501 4.81 65.73 29.35
CA GLY A 501 4.50 66.23 30.70
C GLY A 501 5.68 66.55 31.63
N SER A 502 6.94 66.32 31.27
CA SER A 502 8.08 66.69 32.14
C SER A 502 9.27 67.27 31.40
N GLY A 503 9.34 68.60 31.37
CA GLY A 503 10.61 69.31 31.25
C GLY A 503 11.36 69.24 32.57
N GLY A 504 12.51 68.56 32.61
CA GLY A 504 13.46 68.67 33.71
C GLY A 504 14.24 67.40 34.04
N ALA A 505 15.55 67.47 33.78
CA ALA A 505 16.66 66.71 34.38
C ALA A 505 16.90 65.23 33.95
N THR A 506 17.97 65.08 33.15
CA THR A 506 19.07 64.11 33.31
C THR A 506 18.72 62.72 33.86
N HIS A 507 18.52 61.76 32.96
CA HIS A 507 19.22 60.47 32.88
C HIS A 507 18.59 59.71 31.71
N GLY A 508 19.38 59.40 30.67
CA GLY A 508 18.89 58.62 29.53
C GLY A 508 18.33 57.27 30.01
N PRO A 509 17.25 56.76 29.41
CA PRO A 509 16.74 55.46 29.78
C PRO A 509 17.81 54.42 29.46
N HIS A 510 18.14 53.60 30.46
CA HIS A 510 19.00 52.44 30.31
C HIS A 510 18.38 51.55 29.23
N VAL A 511 18.92 51.60 28.01
CA VAL A 511 18.62 50.66 26.95
C VAL A 511 19.04 49.29 27.49
N LEU A 512 18.07 48.45 27.85
CA LEU A 512 18.33 47.03 27.98
C LEU A 512 18.87 46.59 26.62
N ALA A 513 20.07 46.02 26.64
CA ALA A 513 20.84 45.63 25.47
C ALA A 513 19.94 44.95 24.44
N GLU A 514 20.00 45.45 23.20
CA GLU A 514 19.39 44.80 22.04
C GLU A 514 19.86 43.35 21.97
N THR A 515 19.06 42.42 22.48
CA THR A 515 19.20 41.02 22.10
C THR A 515 18.71 40.93 20.66
N SER A 516 19.66 40.87 19.74
CA SER A 516 19.48 40.72 18.30
C SER A 516 18.22 39.88 17.96
N PRO A 517 17.30 40.38 17.12
CA PRO A 517 16.08 39.66 16.73
C PRO A 517 16.36 38.31 16.04
N TYR A 518 17.61 38.05 15.64
CA TYR A 518 18.04 36.80 15.03
C TYR A 518 18.22 35.64 16.03
N ALA A 519 18.42 35.92 17.32
CA ALA A 519 18.67 34.87 18.33
C ALA A 519 17.36 34.18 18.78
N ASN A 520 16.26 34.92 18.90
CA ASN A 520 14.95 34.35 19.24
C ASN A 520 14.26 33.68 18.05
N ALA A 521 14.48 34.15 16.82
CA ALA A 521 14.01 33.46 15.62
C ALA A 521 14.62 32.06 15.49
N LYS A 522 15.88 31.86 15.91
CA LYS A 522 16.53 30.54 15.87
C LYS A 522 15.99 29.59 16.95
N LYS A 523 15.60 30.08 18.12
CA LYS A 523 14.96 29.28 19.19
C LYS A 523 13.49 28.95 18.87
N PHE A 524 12.76 29.86 18.24
CA PHE A 524 11.36 29.63 17.86
C PHE A 524 11.26 28.70 16.63
N LYS A 525 12.20 28.79 15.68
CA LYS A 525 12.29 27.85 14.54
C LYS A 525 12.72 26.44 14.95
N GLN A 526 13.35 26.29 16.12
CA GLN A 526 13.71 24.99 16.69
C GLN A 526 12.54 24.31 17.44
N ALA A 527 11.45 25.04 17.72
CA ALA A 527 10.29 24.55 18.47
C ALA A 527 8.99 24.43 17.62
N LEU A 528 9.05 24.82 16.34
CA LEU A 528 7.93 24.78 15.38
C LEU A 528 8.27 23.95 14.13
N GLU A 529 9.15 22.97 14.26
CA GLU A 529 9.32 21.95 13.24
C GLU A 529 8.39 20.78 13.60
N PRO A 530 7.36 20.46 12.79
CA PRO A 530 6.59 19.23 13.01
C PRO A 530 7.56 18.04 12.92
N PRO A 531 7.35 16.94 13.66
CA PRO A 531 8.26 15.80 13.58
C PRO A 531 8.30 15.31 12.14
N SER A 532 9.42 15.57 11.45
CA SER A 532 9.66 15.03 10.13
C SER A 532 9.86 13.52 10.33
N CYS A 533 8.99 12.72 9.72
CA CYS A 533 9.11 11.27 9.66
C CYS A 533 10.29 10.88 8.76
N HIS A 534 11.52 11.15 9.17
CA HIS A 534 12.71 10.78 8.39
C HIS A 534 13.94 10.48 9.25
N ASP A 535 13.78 9.84 10.41
CA ASP A 535 14.91 9.27 11.19
C ASP A 535 14.71 7.78 11.49
N LEU A 536 14.32 7.01 10.46
CA LEU A 536 14.30 5.54 10.51
C LEU A 536 15.18 4.92 9.42
N THR A 537 16.38 5.44 9.16
CA THR A 537 17.39 4.70 8.38
C THR A 537 18.83 5.07 8.77
N GLY A 538 19.36 4.39 9.79
CA GLY A 538 20.74 3.89 9.87
C GLY A 538 21.92 4.87 10.03
N SER A 539 22.61 4.79 11.18
CA SER A 539 24.04 4.43 11.21
C SER A 539 24.61 4.19 12.62
N SER A 540 25.28 3.06 12.75
CA SER A 540 26.59 2.88 13.38
C SER A 540 26.79 3.39 14.81
N MET A 541 26.50 2.51 15.78
CA MET A 541 27.13 2.54 17.10
C MET A 541 28.62 2.18 16.99
N ALA A 542 29.47 3.14 17.36
CA ALA A 542 30.85 2.90 17.74
C ALA A 542 30.88 2.06 19.03
N LEU A 543 31.46 0.87 18.97
CA LEU A 543 31.66 0.02 20.15
C LEU A 543 33.06 0.27 20.71
N ALA A 544 33.09 0.75 21.95
CA ALA A 544 34.27 0.73 22.79
C ALA A 544 34.60 -0.72 23.21
N THR A 545 35.89 -0.95 23.33
CA THR A 545 36.65 -2.14 23.68
C THR A 545 36.12 -2.90 24.91
N SER A 546 35.88 -4.21 24.77
CA SER A 546 36.29 -5.19 25.78
C SER A 546 36.43 -6.59 25.16
N ARG A 547 37.60 -7.20 25.38
CA ARG A 547 37.97 -8.55 24.96
C ARG A 547 37.29 -9.60 25.84
N THR A 548 36.69 -10.63 25.24
CA THR A 548 36.91 -12.05 25.58
C THR A 548 36.34 -12.96 24.48
N TYR A 549 36.95 -14.14 24.36
CA TYR A 549 36.99 -15.06 23.21
C TYR A 549 35.70 -15.85 22.92
N GLY A 550 35.50 -16.25 21.64
CA GLY A 550 34.90 -17.57 21.31
C GLY A 550 33.79 -17.65 20.25
N ALA A 551 34.19 -17.96 19.01
CA ALA A 551 33.56 -18.91 18.07
C ALA A 551 32.20 -18.61 17.34
N VAL A 552 32.33 -18.47 16.01
CA VAL A 552 31.59 -19.13 14.89
C VAL A 552 30.07 -18.93 14.73
N GLY A 553 29.65 -18.38 13.56
CA GLY A 553 28.34 -18.70 12.98
C GLY A 553 27.75 -17.65 12.03
N ARG A 554 27.67 -17.98 10.73
CA ARG A 554 27.11 -17.18 9.62
C ARG A 554 25.58 -17.00 9.77
N THR A 555 25.04 -15.84 9.36
CA THR A 555 24.15 -15.64 8.19
C THR A 555 23.30 -14.37 8.29
N SER A 556 23.00 -13.84 7.10
CA SER A 556 22.43 -12.54 6.74
C SER A 556 20.90 -12.46 6.95
N ALA A 557 20.41 -11.35 7.50
CA ALA A 557 18.99 -10.97 7.47
C ALA A 557 18.85 -9.47 7.13
N ARG A 558 18.20 -9.17 5.99
CA ARG A 558 17.79 -7.82 5.58
C ARG A 558 16.28 -7.69 5.74
N ALA A 559 15.87 -6.79 6.62
CA ALA A 559 14.49 -6.46 6.94
C ALA A 559 13.86 -5.56 5.86
N GLY A 560 12.59 -5.84 5.52
CA GLY A 560 11.71 -4.97 4.74
C GLY A 560 10.45 -4.65 5.56
N THR A 561 10.11 -3.37 5.62
CA THR A 561 9.07 -2.76 6.46
C THR A 561 7.64 -2.95 5.90
N PRO A 562 6.59 -2.99 6.74
CA PRO A 562 5.19 -3.10 6.31
C PRO A 562 4.51 -1.72 6.22
N THR A 563 3.74 -1.49 5.15
CA THR A 563 2.82 -0.35 5.03
C THR A 563 1.38 -0.77 5.32
N THR A 564 0.69 0.06 6.11
CA THR A 564 -0.67 -0.13 6.64
C THR A 564 -1.66 0.66 5.79
N HIS A 565 -2.68 -0.01 5.25
CA HIS A 565 -3.83 0.65 4.60
C HIS A 565 -4.94 0.91 5.63
N ARG A 566 -5.51 2.12 5.58
CA ARG A 566 -6.79 2.51 6.19
C ARG A 566 -7.85 2.59 5.08
N PRO A 567 -9.12 2.23 5.33
CA PRO A 567 -10.15 2.15 4.29
C PRO A 567 -10.88 3.49 4.11
N HIS A 568 -11.28 3.83 2.88
CA HIS A 568 -12.60 4.39 2.58
C HIS A 568 -12.87 4.52 1.06
N ASN A 569 -14.13 4.23 0.74
CA ASN A 569 -14.96 4.68 -0.39
C ASN A 569 -14.66 4.21 -1.82
N VAL A 570 -15.49 3.23 -2.18
CA VAL A 570 -15.97 2.88 -3.51
C VAL A 570 -16.59 4.11 -4.21
N VAL A 571 -16.17 4.35 -5.45
CA VAL A 571 -16.98 5.01 -6.48
C VAL A 571 -17.29 3.96 -7.56
N VAL A 572 -18.56 3.56 -7.60
CA VAL A 572 -19.15 2.72 -8.63
C VAL A 572 -19.29 3.53 -9.92
N ARG A 573 -18.93 2.94 -11.06
CA ARG A 573 -19.41 3.38 -12.37
C ARG A 573 -19.81 2.17 -13.22
N GLY A 574 -21.12 1.96 -13.29
CA GLY A 574 -21.85 1.58 -14.51
C GLY A 574 -21.75 0.14 -15.01
N GLY A 575 -22.77 -0.65 -14.69
CA GLY A 575 -23.11 -1.89 -15.41
C GLY A 575 -24.43 -2.43 -14.87
N GLY A 576 -25.55 -2.05 -15.48
CA GLY A 576 -26.88 -2.47 -15.08
C GLY A 576 -27.15 -3.94 -15.41
N GLY A 577 -27.79 -4.63 -14.47
CA GLY A 577 -28.33 -5.97 -14.61
C GLY A 577 -29.08 -6.36 -13.34
N SER A 578 -30.40 -6.21 -13.38
CA SER A 578 -31.44 -6.77 -12.51
C SER A 578 -31.01 -7.41 -11.17
N ASP A 579 -31.39 -6.73 -10.08
CA ASP A 579 -31.48 -7.25 -8.72
C ASP A 579 -32.62 -8.29 -8.61
N GLU A 580 -32.36 -9.52 -9.05
CA GLU A 580 -33.19 -10.68 -8.68
C GLU A 580 -32.31 -11.75 -8.01
N ASP A 581 -32.49 -11.85 -6.69
CA ASP A 581 -32.25 -12.97 -5.79
C ASP A 581 -30.85 -13.62 -5.74
N GLU A 582 -30.07 -13.22 -4.71
CA GLU A 582 -28.97 -14.00 -4.13
C GLU A 582 -29.50 -15.29 -3.43
N ARG A 583 -30.24 -16.12 -4.16
CA ARG A 583 -30.60 -17.47 -3.70
C ARG A 583 -29.47 -18.42 -4.06
N ALA A 584 -29.04 -19.22 -3.09
CA ALA A 584 -28.14 -20.34 -3.35
C ALA A 584 -28.73 -21.23 -4.46
N LEU A 585 -27.98 -21.42 -5.54
CA LEU A 585 -28.37 -22.28 -6.66
C LEU A 585 -28.71 -23.67 -6.14
N THR A 586 -29.85 -24.20 -6.58
CA THR A 586 -30.24 -25.56 -6.25
C THR A 586 -29.30 -26.56 -6.92
N TYR A 587 -29.22 -27.77 -6.35
CA TYR A 587 -28.35 -28.83 -6.86
C TYR A 587 -28.55 -29.12 -8.35
N ASP A 588 -29.79 -29.00 -8.84
CA ASP A 588 -30.13 -29.24 -10.24
C ASP A 588 -29.64 -28.11 -11.17
N GLU A 589 -29.69 -26.84 -10.74
CA GLU A 589 -29.15 -25.69 -11.49
C GLU A 589 -27.61 -25.74 -11.54
N LEU A 590 -26.98 -26.18 -10.45
CA LEU A 590 -25.53 -26.39 -10.40
C LEU A 590 -25.08 -27.51 -11.35
N LYS A 591 -25.89 -28.57 -11.45
CA LYS A 591 -25.67 -29.70 -12.35
C LYS A 591 -25.83 -29.30 -13.82
N GLU A 592 -26.83 -28.48 -14.13
CA GLU A 592 -27.05 -27.96 -15.49
C GLU A 592 -25.92 -27.01 -15.93
N SER A 593 -25.47 -26.12 -15.03
CA SER A 593 -24.31 -25.25 -15.26
C SER A 593 -23.02 -26.05 -15.50
N ALA A 594 -22.78 -27.11 -14.72
CA ALA A 594 -21.63 -27.99 -14.90
C ALA A 594 -21.69 -28.76 -16.23
N GLN A 595 -22.89 -29.17 -16.67
CA GLN A 595 -23.08 -29.83 -17.97
C GLN A 595 -22.87 -28.87 -19.15
N ALA A 596 -23.32 -27.62 -19.04
CA ALA A 596 -23.09 -26.58 -20.05
C ALA A 596 -21.59 -26.21 -20.19
N ALA A 597 -20.87 -26.15 -19.06
CA ALA A 597 -19.42 -25.95 -19.04
C ALA A 597 -18.65 -27.13 -19.65
N PHE A 598 -19.15 -28.37 -19.47
CA PHE A 598 -18.56 -29.54 -20.09
C PHE A 598 -18.79 -29.59 -21.61
N ALA A 599 -19.98 -29.21 -22.08
CA ALA A 599 -20.30 -29.16 -23.50
C ALA A 599 -19.43 -28.13 -24.26
N THR A 600 -19.17 -26.97 -23.65
CA THR A 600 -18.28 -25.94 -24.21
C THR A 600 -16.81 -26.38 -24.23
N ALA A 601 -16.36 -27.17 -23.25
CA ALA A 601 -15.01 -27.75 -23.23
C ALA A 601 -14.79 -28.84 -24.30
N THR A 602 -15.84 -29.59 -24.68
CA THR A 602 -15.74 -30.62 -25.74
C THR A 602 -15.75 -30.07 -27.16
N GLY A 603 -16.22 -28.84 -27.39
CA GLY A 603 -16.24 -28.21 -28.71
C GLY A 603 -14.88 -27.69 -29.23
N HIS A 604 -13.83 -27.69 -28.40
CA HIS A 604 -12.52 -27.09 -28.74
C HIS A 604 -11.44 -28.09 -29.19
N LYS A 605 -11.76 -29.37 -29.41
CA LYS A 605 -10.78 -30.42 -29.79
C LYS A 605 -10.78 -30.84 -31.25
N THR A 606 -11.54 -30.19 -32.13
CA THR A 606 -11.54 -30.50 -33.58
C THR A 606 -11.07 -29.31 -34.40
N ASN A 607 -9.79 -28.96 -34.32
CA ASN A 607 -9.06 -28.30 -35.42
C ASN A 607 -7.60 -28.05 -35.00
N HIS A 608 -6.71 -29.02 -35.27
CA HIS A 608 -5.33 -28.75 -35.65
C HIS A 608 -4.77 -29.96 -36.40
N GLY A 609 -4.88 -29.93 -37.72
CA GLY A 609 -4.14 -30.82 -38.61
C GLY A 609 -2.68 -30.36 -38.69
N ALA A 610 -1.75 -31.24 -38.33
CA ALA A 610 -0.33 -31.06 -38.57
C ALA A 610 0.16 -32.20 -39.48
N THR A 611 0.49 -31.83 -40.71
CA THR A 611 1.16 -32.65 -41.72
C THR A 611 2.58 -32.99 -41.25
N ALA A 612 2.87 -34.27 -41.03
CA ALA A 612 4.23 -34.77 -40.78
C ALA A 612 4.68 -35.64 -41.96
N HIS A 613 5.78 -35.20 -42.59
CA HIS A 613 6.47 -35.87 -43.69
C HIS A 613 7.05 -37.21 -43.25
N VAL A 614 6.82 -38.25 -44.06
CA VAL A 614 7.37 -39.60 -43.93
C VAL A 614 8.81 -39.62 -44.47
N VAL A 615 9.76 -40.00 -43.61
CA VAL A 615 11.08 -40.49 -44.01
C VAL A 615 11.16 -41.95 -43.56
N MET A 616 11.06 -42.86 -44.54
CA MET A 616 11.24 -44.30 -44.36
C MET A 616 12.74 -44.61 -44.24
N MET A 617 13.19 -45.09 -43.08
CA MET A 617 14.45 -45.81 -42.95
C MET A 617 14.20 -47.23 -42.48
N SER A 618 14.91 -48.14 -43.16
CA SER A 618 14.73 -49.57 -43.25
C SER A 618 14.98 -50.35 -41.96
N THR A 619 14.34 -51.52 -41.90
CA THR A 619 14.46 -52.60 -40.91
C THR A 619 15.88 -53.20 -40.81
N PRO A 620 16.19 -53.83 -39.67
CA PRO A 620 16.81 -55.15 -39.75
C PRO A 620 16.13 -56.21 -38.86
N SER A 621 16.13 -57.43 -39.40
CA SER A 621 15.53 -58.68 -38.93
C SER A 621 16.23 -59.30 -37.69
N PRO A 622 15.58 -60.24 -36.97
CA PRO A 622 16.09 -60.80 -35.72
C PRO A 622 17.06 -61.98 -35.94
N PRO A 623 17.93 -62.30 -34.96
CA PRO A 623 18.84 -63.43 -35.06
C PRO A 623 18.16 -64.74 -34.65
N THR A 624 18.31 -65.77 -35.48
CA THR A 624 18.10 -67.17 -35.13
C THR A 624 19.42 -67.85 -34.78
N SER A 625 19.61 -68.21 -33.52
CA SER A 625 20.11 -69.51 -33.00
C SER A 625 20.24 -69.41 -31.49
#